data_AF-A0A954I8N6-F1
#
_entry.id   AF-A0A954I8N6-F1
#
_cell.length_a   1.000
_cell.length_b   1.000
_cell.length_c   1.000
_cell.angle_alpha   90.00
_cell.angle_beta   90.00
_cell.angle_gamma   90.00
#
_symmetry.space_group_name_H-M   'P 1'
#
loop_
_entity.id
_entity.type
_entity.pdbx_description
1 polymer ?
#
loop_
_entity_poly.entity_id
_entity_poly.type
_entity_poly.pdbx_seq_one_letter_code
_entity_poly.pdbx_strand_id
1 'polypeptide(L)'
;MAESPSVLQFCRKAADRILSPVLRWHGAQPAQFAKYGNTLGPLVNRRYQSYADMCHSQSGEQRDETGVRSAGSVLIRNVMPTDDALQLSAKVDACIRSQDPRAAVAESTAQVMRSIRNPITTLGRSVVEIFAHPDVNQQIRAYFGSHFRIQWLDCYRSLPTTEVSHSWLWHSD
;
A
#
# COMPACT_ATOMS: atom_id res chain seq x y z
N MET A 1 21.78 48.37 11.49
CA MET A 1 20.52 47.79 12.00
C MET A 1 20.21 46.58 11.15
N ALA A 2 20.39 45.37 11.70
CA ALA A 2 20.10 44.13 10.98
C ALA A 2 18.59 43.87 11.06
N GLU A 3 17.93 43.75 9.91
CA GLU A 3 16.51 43.43 9.85
C GLU A 3 16.27 42.00 10.37
N SER A 4 15.44 41.89 11.40
CA SER A 4 14.97 40.60 11.90
C SER A 4 14.22 39.86 10.79
N PRO A 5 14.55 38.58 10.51
CA PRO A 5 13.83 37.80 9.52
C PRO A 5 12.34 37.79 9.86
N SER A 6 11.49 38.11 8.90
CA SER A 6 10.04 38.14 9.12
C SER A 6 9.58 36.79 9.65
N VAL A 7 8.60 36.79 10.56
CA VAL A 7 8.00 35.56 11.13
C VAL A 7 7.56 34.59 10.02
N LEU A 8 7.20 35.11 8.84
CA LEU A 8 6.89 34.36 7.62
C LEU A 8 8.08 33.57 7.03
N GLN A 9 9.31 34.09 7.10
CA GLN A 9 10.51 33.36 6.67
C GLN A 9 10.87 32.22 7.63
N PHE A 10 10.63 32.40 8.93
CA PHE A 10 10.84 31.35 9.93
C PHE A 10 9.79 30.23 9.80
N CYS A 11 8.52 30.59 9.59
CA CYS A 11 7.44 29.64 9.34
C CYS A 11 7.61 28.86 8.02
N ARG A 12 8.11 29.49 6.95
CA ARG A 12 8.43 28.79 5.69
C ARG A 12 9.57 27.78 5.85
N LYS A 13 10.67 28.15 6.51
CA LYS A 13 11.79 27.24 6.77
C LYS A 13 11.41 26.08 7.72
N ALA A 14 10.49 26.30 8.65
CA ALA A 14 9.94 25.25 9.50
C ALA A 14 9.02 24.30 8.72
N ALA A 15 8.16 24.82 7.85
CA ALA A 15 7.28 24.01 6.99
C ALA A 15 8.08 23.15 5.99
N ASP A 16 9.15 23.69 5.40
CA ASP A 16 10.03 22.97 4.47
C ASP A 16 10.87 21.87 5.13
N ARG A 17 11.12 21.98 6.44
CA ARG A 17 11.82 20.94 7.22
C ARG A 17 10.91 19.81 7.70
N ILE A 18 9.59 20.03 7.75
CA ILE A 18 8.61 19.08 8.30
C ILE A 18 7.92 18.25 7.21
N LEU A 19 7.89 18.73 5.96
CA LEU A 19 7.30 18.01 4.85
C LEU A 19 8.32 17.05 4.21
N SER A 20 8.01 15.75 4.27
CA SER A 20 8.76 14.71 3.56
C SER A 20 8.91 15.06 2.07
N PRO A 21 9.96 14.61 1.38
CA PRO A 21 10.13 14.85 -0.06
C PRO A 21 8.89 14.50 -0.89
N VAL A 22 8.15 13.47 -0.48
CA VAL A 22 6.86 13.06 -1.08
C VAL A 22 5.79 14.13 -0.93
N LEU A 23 5.71 14.78 0.23
CA LEU A 23 4.75 15.86 0.48
C LEU A 23 5.10 17.13 -0.28
N ARG A 24 6.39 17.41 -0.47
CA ARG A 24 6.86 18.50 -1.33
C ARG A 24 6.57 18.21 -2.80
N TRP A 25 6.77 16.98 -3.26
CA TRP A 25 6.43 16.57 -4.62
C TRP A 25 4.91 16.63 -4.87
N HIS A 26 4.09 16.13 -3.94
CA HIS A 26 2.63 16.21 -4.01
C HIS A 26 2.14 17.67 -3.99
N GLY A 27 2.72 18.51 -3.12
CA GLY A 27 2.40 19.94 -3.05
C GLY A 27 2.88 20.75 -4.26
N ALA A 28 3.89 20.29 -4.98
CA ALA A 28 4.44 20.95 -6.17
C ALA A 28 3.68 20.65 -7.46
N GLN A 29 2.85 19.60 -7.51
CA GLN A 29 2.09 19.21 -8.70
C GLN A 29 0.58 19.04 -8.46
N PRO A 30 -0.11 20.00 -7.81
CA PRO A 30 -1.52 19.87 -7.46
C PRO A 30 -2.43 19.66 -8.67
N ALA A 31 -2.09 20.24 -9.83
CA ALA A 31 -2.83 20.07 -11.07
C ALA A 31 -2.81 18.63 -11.61
N GLN A 32 -1.71 17.89 -11.39
CA GLN A 32 -1.58 16.51 -11.84
C GLN A 32 -2.50 15.58 -11.03
N PHE A 33 -2.66 15.83 -9.73
CA PHE A 33 -3.57 15.07 -8.87
C PHE A 33 -5.04 15.52 -9.03
N ALA A 34 -5.28 16.81 -9.22
CA ALA A 34 -6.62 17.37 -9.43
C ALA A 34 -7.26 16.86 -10.74
N LYS A 35 -6.48 16.68 -11.81
CA LYS A 35 -6.94 16.10 -13.08
C LYS A 35 -7.57 14.71 -12.90
N TYR A 36 -7.12 13.98 -11.90
CA TYR A 36 -7.56 12.63 -11.61
C TYR A 36 -8.64 12.57 -10.52
N GLY A 37 -8.97 13.67 -9.84
CA GLY A 37 -9.96 13.66 -8.76
C GLY A 37 -9.48 12.93 -7.49
N ASN A 38 -8.17 12.85 -7.27
CA ASN A 38 -7.61 12.18 -6.09
C ASN A 38 -7.86 13.02 -4.81
N THR A 39 -8.64 12.47 -3.87
CA THR A 39 -8.97 13.06 -2.56
C THR A 39 -8.26 12.38 -1.38
N LEU A 40 -7.48 11.32 -1.63
CA LEU A 40 -6.74 10.61 -0.58
C LEU A 40 -5.50 11.41 -0.20
N GLY A 41 -5.55 12.00 0.99
CA GLY A 41 -4.46 12.82 1.51
C GLY A 41 -3.17 12.00 1.74
N PRO A 42 -1.98 12.62 1.64
CA PRO A 42 -0.67 11.96 1.65
C PRO A 42 -0.22 11.37 3.01
N LEU A 43 -1.15 10.89 3.84
CA LEU A 43 -0.93 10.66 5.27
C LEU A 43 -1.44 9.31 5.80
N VAL A 44 -2.06 8.46 4.98
CA VAL A 44 -2.51 7.14 5.45
C VAL A 44 -1.31 6.26 5.84
N ASN A 45 -0.26 6.29 5.01
CA ASN A 45 1.04 5.66 5.30
C ASN A 45 1.81 6.19 6.53
N ARG A 46 1.49 7.38 7.07
CA ARG A 46 2.21 7.88 8.27
C ARG A 46 1.94 7.01 9.49
N ARG A 47 0.74 6.44 9.62
CA ARG A 47 0.42 5.58 10.78
C ARG A 47 1.29 4.34 10.83
N TYR A 48 1.52 3.70 9.68
CA TYR A 48 2.39 2.53 9.59
C TYR A 48 3.86 2.87 9.82
N GLN A 49 4.33 4.01 9.32
CA GLN A 49 5.68 4.50 9.60
C GLN A 49 5.89 4.80 11.09
N SER A 50 4.95 5.51 11.73
CA SER A 50 5.01 5.77 13.17
C SER A 50 4.97 4.48 13.99
N TYR A 51 4.17 3.49 13.58
CA TYR A 51 4.16 2.18 14.21
C TYR A 51 5.51 1.45 14.06
N ALA A 52 6.11 1.47 12.87
CA ALA A 52 7.44 0.90 12.66
C ALA A 52 8.51 1.61 13.52
N ASP A 53 8.49 2.94 13.60
CA ASP A 53 9.38 3.72 14.49
C ASP A 53 9.22 3.33 15.97
N MET A 54 7.99 3.11 16.43
CA MET A 54 7.71 2.64 17.78
C MET A 54 8.20 1.20 18.02
N CYS A 55 7.98 0.28 17.07
CA CYS A 55 8.45 -1.10 17.21
C CYS A 55 9.99 -1.18 17.28
N HIS A 56 10.67 -0.43 16.43
CA HIS A 56 12.14 -0.36 16.41
C HIS A 56 12.72 0.21 17.70
N SER A 57 12.10 1.26 18.28
CA SER A 57 12.57 1.81 19.55
C SER A 57 12.42 0.82 20.72
N GLN A 58 11.57 -0.19 20.58
CA GLN A 58 11.31 -1.22 21.60
C GLN A 58 12.14 -2.50 21.41
N SER A 59 12.47 -2.89 20.18
CA SER A 59 13.15 -4.16 19.91
C SER A 59 14.66 -4.11 20.12
N GLY A 60 15.29 -2.95 19.95
CA GLY A 60 16.76 -2.80 19.98
C GLY A 60 17.47 -3.49 18.80
N GLU A 61 16.72 -4.04 17.85
CA GLU A 61 17.26 -4.65 16.64
C GLU A 61 17.74 -3.56 15.66
N GLN A 62 18.81 -3.86 14.94
CA GLN A 62 19.38 -2.93 13.98
C GLN A 62 18.45 -2.82 12.76
N ARG A 63 18.07 -1.58 12.41
CA ARG A 63 17.25 -1.30 11.23
C ARG A 63 17.93 -1.75 9.95
N ASP A 64 17.18 -2.40 9.06
CA ASP A 64 17.56 -2.43 7.65
C ASP A 64 17.26 -1.04 7.04
N GLU A 65 18.30 -0.22 6.97
CA GLU A 65 18.22 1.13 6.39
C GLU A 65 18.26 1.13 4.85
N THR A 66 18.49 -0.03 4.22
CA THR A 66 18.89 -0.09 2.81
C THR A 66 17.79 -0.55 1.84
N GLY A 67 16.74 -1.23 2.32
CA GLY A 67 15.66 -1.75 1.47
C GLY A 67 14.51 -0.77 1.22
N VAL A 68 13.39 -0.96 1.91
CA VAL A 68 12.11 -0.25 1.64
C VAL A 68 12.19 1.25 1.95
N ARG A 69 12.95 1.66 2.99
CA ARG A 69 12.94 3.05 3.46
C ARG A 69 13.62 4.02 2.49
N SER A 70 14.66 3.56 1.79
CA SER A 70 15.41 4.34 0.80
C SER A 70 14.77 4.24 -0.60
N ALA A 71 14.37 3.03 -1.02
CA ALA A 71 13.87 2.76 -2.36
C ALA A 71 12.34 2.90 -2.50
N GLY A 72 11.62 3.01 -1.39
CA GLY A 72 10.15 3.05 -1.34
C GLY A 72 9.46 1.72 -1.65
N SER A 73 10.20 0.70 -2.09
CA SER A 73 9.69 -0.64 -2.41
C SER A 73 10.82 -1.68 -2.43
N VAL A 74 10.47 -2.96 -2.28
CA VAL A 74 11.37 -4.10 -2.44
C VAL A 74 10.68 -5.14 -3.33
N LEU A 75 11.43 -5.69 -4.29
CA LEU A 75 10.95 -6.78 -5.14
C LEU A 75 11.51 -8.12 -4.64
N ILE A 76 10.63 -9.03 -4.25
CA ILE A 76 10.97 -10.40 -3.88
C ILE A 76 10.41 -11.32 -4.97
N ARG A 77 11.26 -12.16 -5.56
CA ARG A 77 10.88 -13.05 -6.67
C ARG A 77 10.64 -14.47 -6.18
N ASN A 78 9.87 -15.24 -6.95
CA ASN A 78 9.66 -16.67 -6.75
C ASN A 78 9.11 -17.05 -5.36
N VAL A 79 8.35 -16.16 -4.73
CA VAL A 79 7.77 -16.36 -3.40
C VAL A 79 6.67 -17.42 -3.39
N MET A 80 5.92 -17.52 -4.49
CA MET A 80 4.82 -18.48 -4.63
C MET A 80 5.15 -19.46 -5.75
N PRO A 81 5.05 -20.77 -5.51
CA PRO A 81 5.13 -21.76 -6.58
C PRO A 81 4.10 -21.48 -7.67
N THR A 82 4.48 -21.70 -8.93
CA THR A 82 3.63 -21.37 -10.08
C THR A 82 2.27 -22.06 -10.03
N ASP A 83 2.24 -23.34 -9.66
CA ASP A 83 0.99 -24.10 -9.59
C ASP A 83 0.06 -23.57 -8.50
N ASP A 84 0.59 -23.19 -7.34
CA ASP A 84 -0.20 -22.60 -6.26
C ASP A 84 -0.77 -21.24 -6.67
N ALA A 85 0.03 -20.42 -7.38
CA ALA A 85 -0.42 -19.14 -7.92
C ALA A 85 -1.54 -19.32 -8.96
N LEU A 86 -1.41 -20.30 -9.85
CA LEU A 86 -2.44 -20.63 -10.84
C LEU A 86 -3.72 -21.14 -10.18
N GLN A 87 -3.61 -22.02 -9.19
CA GLN A 87 -4.75 -22.54 -8.44
C GLN A 87 -5.47 -21.41 -7.67
N LEU A 88 -4.73 -20.53 -7.00
CA LEU A 88 -5.32 -19.41 -6.29
C LEU A 88 -6.01 -18.44 -7.27
N SER A 89 -5.36 -18.15 -8.40
CA SER A 89 -5.94 -17.34 -9.47
C SER A 89 -7.26 -17.96 -9.98
N ALA A 90 -7.29 -19.26 -10.24
CA ALA A 90 -8.50 -19.95 -10.68
C ALA A 90 -9.63 -19.92 -9.62
N LYS A 91 -9.29 -20.03 -8.33
CA LYS A 91 -10.26 -19.87 -7.23
C LYS A 91 -10.88 -18.47 -7.21
N VAL A 92 -10.08 -17.42 -7.43
CA VAL A 92 -10.57 -16.05 -7.54
C VAL A 92 -11.56 -15.92 -8.71
N ASP A 93 -11.24 -16.48 -9.88
CA ASP A 93 -12.15 -16.45 -11.04
C ASP A 93 -13.44 -17.23 -10.81
N ALA A 94 -13.35 -18.39 -10.15
CA ALA A 94 -14.53 -19.17 -9.78
C ALA A 94 -15.41 -18.39 -8.81
N CYS A 95 -14.80 -17.77 -7.79
CA CYS A 95 -15.51 -16.95 -6.81
C CYS A 95 -16.24 -15.77 -7.48
N ILE A 96 -15.56 -15.03 -8.36
CA ILE A 96 -16.10 -13.86 -9.06
C ILE A 96 -17.25 -14.23 -10.01
N ARG A 97 -17.21 -15.43 -10.61
CA ARG A 97 -18.27 -15.94 -11.49
C ARG A 97 -19.43 -16.57 -10.71
N SER A 98 -19.22 -16.91 -9.45
CA SER A 98 -20.25 -17.57 -8.66
C SER A 98 -21.37 -16.57 -8.32
N GLN A 99 -22.60 -17.07 -8.24
CA GLN A 99 -23.74 -16.35 -7.66
C GLN A 99 -23.82 -16.58 -6.14
N ASP A 100 -22.74 -17.04 -5.50
CA ASP A 100 -22.73 -17.37 -4.08
C ASP A 100 -22.94 -16.09 -3.25
N PRO A 101 -24.01 -16.02 -2.44
CA PRO A 101 -24.23 -14.89 -1.54
C PRO A 101 -23.06 -14.65 -0.57
N ARG A 102 -22.29 -15.69 -0.22
CA ARG A 102 -21.12 -15.60 0.67
C ARG A 102 -19.91 -14.96 0.01
N ALA A 103 -19.80 -15.03 -1.31
CA ALA A 103 -18.66 -14.50 -2.05
C ALA A 103 -18.59 -12.96 -1.99
N ALA A 104 -19.70 -12.30 -1.64
CA ALA A 104 -19.82 -10.86 -1.42
C ALA A 104 -18.91 -10.05 -2.38
N VAL A 105 -19.09 -10.29 -3.67
CA VAL A 105 -18.30 -9.67 -4.73
C VAL A 105 -18.84 -8.26 -4.95
N ALA A 106 -17.97 -7.25 -4.84
CA ALA A 106 -18.29 -5.89 -5.19
C ALA A 106 -17.69 -5.56 -6.55
N GLU A 107 -18.47 -4.93 -7.42
CA GLU A 107 -17.99 -4.43 -8.71
C GLU A 107 -17.69 -2.93 -8.58
N SER A 108 -16.59 -2.50 -9.18
CA SER A 108 -16.28 -1.07 -9.30
C SER A 108 -17.35 -0.38 -10.13
N THR A 109 -17.59 0.90 -9.87
CA THR A 109 -18.55 1.71 -10.64
C THR A 109 -18.25 1.75 -12.14
N ALA A 110 -16.98 1.66 -12.52
CA ALA A 110 -16.53 1.62 -13.91
C ALA A 110 -16.55 0.20 -14.54
N GLN A 111 -16.98 -0.83 -13.80
CA GLN A 111 -16.98 -2.24 -14.25
C GLN A 111 -15.63 -2.80 -14.73
N VAL A 112 -14.52 -2.13 -14.36
CA VAL A 112 -13.14 -2.55 -14.72
C VAL A 112 -12.49 -3.43 -13.64
N MET A 113 -13.14 -3.59 -12.50
CA MET A 113 -12.62 -4.36 -11.38
C MET A 113 -13.74 -5.02 -10.60
N ARG A 114 -13.47 -6.22 -10.11
CA ARG A 114 -14.29 -6.89 -9.08
C ARG A 114 -13.43 -7.21 -7.86
N SER A 115 -13.94 -6.92 -6.67
CA SER A 115 -13.30 -7.24 -5.40
C SER A 115 -14.10 -8.26 -4.61
N ILE A 116 -13.40 -9.16 -3.94
CA ILE A 116 -13.97 -10.19 -3.05
C ILE A 116 -13.87 -9.64 -1.62
N ARG A 117 -15.00 -9.45 -0.96
CA ARG A 117 -15.00 -9.07 0.47
C ARG A 117 -14.62 -10.27 1.33
N ASN A 118 -13.84 -10.00 2.39
CA ASN A 118 -13.36 -11.01 3.34
C ASN A 118 -12.66 -12.23 2.67
N PRO A 119 -11.53 -12.02 1.95
CA PRO A 119 -10.91 -13.08 1.14
C PRO A 119 -10.58 -14.36 1.91
N ILE A 120 -10.24 -14.26 3.20
CA ILE A 120 -9.95 -15.44 4.03
C ILE A 120 -11.18 -16.34 4.19
N THR A 121 -12.36 -15.74 4.43
CA THR A 121 -13.62 -16.48 4.59
C THR A 121 -14.05 -17.13 3.28
N THR A 122 -13.83 -16.43 2.17
CA THR A 122 -14.35 -16.83 0.85
C THR A 122 -13.41 -17.77 0.10
N LEU A 123 -12.10 -17.50 0.14
CA LEU A 123 -11.07 -18.22 -0.63
C LEU A 123 -10.26 -19.18 0.22
N GLY A 124 -10.37 -19.10 1.55
CA GLY A 124 -9.61 -19.89 2.52
C GLY A 124 -8.28 -19.26 2.90
N ARG A 125 -7.51 -19.95 3.75
CA ARG A 125 -6.25 -19.44 4.34
C ARG A 125 -5.10 -19.32 3.33
N SER A 126 -5.19 -19.96 2.17
CA SER A 126 -4.13 -19.92 1.15
C SER A 126 -3.81 -18.51 0.65
N VAL A 127 -4.76 -17.57 0.77
CA VAL A 127 -4.54 -16.15 0.41
C VAL A 127 -3.50 -15.44 1.29
N VAL A 128 -3.21 -15.96 2.49
CA VAL A 128 -2.22 -15.37 3.42
C VAL A 128 -0.97 -16.24 3.58
N GLU A 129 -0.90 -17.40 2.95
CA GLU A 129 0.26 -18.31 3.08
C GLU A 129 1.54 -17.69 2.52
N ILE A 130 1.44 -16.76 1.57
CA ILE A 130 2.59 -16.01 1.04
C ILE A 130 3.40 -15.28 2.13
N PHE A 131 2.73 -14.84 3.21
CA PHE A 131 3.39 -14.14 4.33
C PHE A 131 4.18 -15.09 5.26
N ALA A 132 3.99 -16.40 5.12
CA ALA A 132 4.78 -17.41 5.80
C ALA A 132 6.07 -17.76 5.04
N HIS A 133 6.24 -17.31 3.78
CA HIS A 133 7.48 -17.50 3.04
C HIS A 133 8.65 -16.83 3.79
N PRO A 134 9.77 -17.54 4.04
CA PRO A 134 10.87 -17.03 4.86
C PRO A 134 11.36 -15.64 4.43
N ASP A 135 11.60 -15.46 3.12
CA ASP A 135 12.11 -14.19 2.60
C ASP A 135 11.12 -13.03 2.76
N VAL A 136 9.82 -13.28 2.54
CA VAL A 136 8.78 -12.25 2.75
C VAL A 136 8.69 -11.90 4.22
N ASN A 137 8.63 -12.92 5.08
CA ASN A 137 8.56 -12.74 6.52
C ASN A 137 9.75 -11.94 7.03
N GLN A 138 10.97 -12.31 6.63
CA GLN A 138 12.20 -11.62 7.00
C GLN A 138 12.18 -10.16 6.55
N GLN A 139 11.80 -9.88 5.29
CA GLN A 139 11.75 -8.52 4.77
C GLN A 139 10.73 -7.64 5.49
N ILE A 140 9.54 -8.17 5.80
CA ILE A 140 8.53 -7.45 6.58
C ILE A 140 9.04 -7.19 8.00
N ARG A 141 9.64 -8.19 8.65
CA ARG A 141 10.19 -8.04 10.01
C ARG A 141 11.35 -7.06 10.05
N ALA A 142 12.24 -7.07 9.06
CA ALA A 142 13.33 -6.10 8.95
C ALA A 142 12.79 -4.66 8.82
N TYR A 143 11.72 -4.47 8.05
CA TYR A 143 11.06 -3.17 7.92
C TYR A 143 10.44 -2.69 9.24
N PHE A 144 9.66 -3.54 9.93
CA PHE A 144 8.98 -3.17 11.17
C PHE A 144 9.85 -3.27 12.43
N GLY A 145 10.96 -4.01 12.38
CA GLY A 145 11.81 -4.31 13.54
C GLY A 145 11.13 -5.20 14.58
N SER A 146 10.10 -5.95 14.19
CA SER A 146 9.24 -6.71 15.11
C SER A 146 8.40 -7.76 14.37
N HIS A 147 7.61 -8.52 15.13
CA HIS A 147 6.54 -9.35 14.57
C HIS A 147 5.44 -8.49 13.95
N PHE A 148 4.80 -9.01 12.90
CA PHE A 148 3.73 -8.30 12.19
C PHE A 148 2.41 -9.07 12.25
N ARG A 149 1.32 -8.35 11.98
CA ARG A 149 0.00 -8.93 11.73
C ARG A 149 -0.58 -8.32 10.45
N ILE A 150 -1.41 -9.08 9.76
CA ILE A 150 -2.15 -8.59 8.61
C ILE A 150 -3.36 -7.82 9.14
N GLN A 151 -3.34 -6.49 9.01
CA GLN A 151 -4.46 -5.63 9.45
C GLN A 151 -5.61 -5.64 8.44
N TRP A 152 -5.28 -5.63 7.15
CA TRP A 152 -6.24 -5.57 6.06
C TRP A 152 -5.75 -6.46 4.92
N LEU A 153 -6.69 -7.19 4.32
CA LEU A 153 -6.46 -8.01 3.15
C LEU A 153 -7.61 -7.75 2.16
N ASP A 154 -7.26 -7.22 0.99
CA ASP A 154 -8.16 -7.12 -0.15
C ASP A 154 -7.75 -8.10 -1.25
N CYS A 155 -8.75 -8.58 -1.97
CA CYS A 155 -8.55 -9.39 -3.16
C CYS A 155 -9.42 -8.83 -4.28
N TYR A 156 -8.81 -8.52 -5.42
CA TYR A 156 -9.52 -8.01 -6.57
C TYR A 156 -8.93 -8.54 -7.87
N ARG A 157 -9.75 -8.49 -8.93
CA ARG A 157 -9.40 -8.86 -10.30
C ARG A 157 -9.75 -7.70 -11.22
N SER A 158 -8.78 -7.28 -12.02
CA SER A 158 -9.02 -6.38 -13.13
C SER A 158 -9.73 -7.12 -14.25
N LEU A 159 -10.72 -6.48 -14.86
CA LEU A 159 -11.46 -6.99 -16.00
C LEU A 159 -10.95 -6.33 -17.29
N PRO A 160 -10.89 -7.06 -18.41
CA PRO A 160 -10.54 -6.45 -19.69
C PRO A 160 -11.58 -5.41 -20.08
N THR A 161 -11.12 -4.24 -20.52
CA THR A 161 -11.98 -3.17 -21.05
C THR A 161 -11.33 -2.53 -22.27
N THR A 162 -12.14 -2.10 -23.22
CA THR A 162 -11.71 -1.24 -24.34
C THR A 162 -11.77 0.24 -23.98
N GLU A 163 -12.44 0.59 -22.88
CA GLU A 163 -12.56 1.96 -22.37
C GLU A 163 -11.52 2.21 -21.28
N VAL A 164 -10.34 2.69 -21.69
CA VAL A 164 -9.22 3.03 -20.78
C VAL A 164 -9.38 4.46 -20.23
N SER A 165 -10.62 4.94 -20.05
CA SER A 165 -10.87 6.24 -19.42
C SER A 165 -10.56 6.25 -17.92
N HIS A 166 -10.32 5.07 -17.34
CA HIS A 166 -10.09 4.88 -15.92
C HIS A 166 -8.85 4.01 -15.68
N SER A 167 -7.77 4.63 -15.20
CA SER A 167 -6.67 3.92 -14.55
C SER A 167 -6.81 4.06 -13.04
N TRP A 168 -6.17 3.18 -12.27
CA TRP A 168 -5.86 3.50 -10.88
C TRP A 168 -5.09 4.82 -10.90
N LEU A 169 -5.62 5.81 -10.21
CA LEU A 169 -5.02 7.13 -10.16
C LEU A 169 -3.72 7.02 -9.36
N TRP A 170 -2.76 7.91 -9.57
CA TRP A 170 -1.63 8.00 -8.66
C TRP A 170 -2.14 8.40 -7.27
N HIS A 171 -2.00 7.51 -6.29
CA HIS A 171 -2.44 7.69 -4.90
C HIS A 171 -1.41 7.12 -3.92
N SER A 172 -1.58 7.45 -2.64
CA SER A 172 -0.93 6.75 -1.54
C SER A 172 -2.01 6.00 -0.78
N ASP A 173 -1.80 4.70 -0.61
CA ASP A 173 -2.53 3.90 0.37
C ASP A 173 -2.17 4.31 1.82
#